data_AF-A0A3M1DUD5-F1
#
_entry.id   AF-A0A3M1DUD5-F1
#
_cell.length_a   1.000
_cell.length_b   1.000
_cell.length_c   1.000
_cell.angle_alpha   90.00
_cell.angle_beta   90.00
_cell.angle_gamma   90.00
#
_symmetry.space_group_name_H-M   'P 1'
#
loop_
_entity.id
_entity.type
_entity.pdbx_description
1 polymer ?
#
loop_
_entity_poly.entity_id
_entity_poly.type
_entity_poly.pdbx_seq_one_letter_code
_entity_poly.pdbx_strand_id
1 'polypeptide(L)' 'HAALYQKALDNLGSNEEVDYYVCQVCGNTIEGAPDGPCEVCGANIAAFKKVD' A
#
# COMPACT_ATOMS: atom_id res chain seq x y z
N HIS A 1 28.09 16.36 5.36
CA HIS A 1 26.94 15.91 4.55
C HIS A 1 27.03 14.45 4.09
N ALA A 2 28.22 13.90 3.83
CA ALA A 2 28.38 12.49 3.40
C ALA A 2 27.67 11.46 4.32
N ALA A 3 27.72 11.66 5.65
CA ALA A 3 27.07 10.76 6.61
C ALA A 3 25.53 10.79 6.56
N LEU A 4 24.91 11.88 6.11
CA LEU A 4 23.46 11.99 5.97
C LEU A 4 22.96 11.30 4.70
N TYR A 5 23.74 11.37 3.61
CA TYR A 5 23.46 10.64 2.37
C TYR A 5 23.59 9.12 2.55
N GLN A 6 24.58 8.68 3.35
CA GLN A 6 24.77 7.25 3.63
C GLN A 6 23.57 6.66 4.39
N LYS A 7 23.08 7.36 5.44
CA LYS A 7 21.88 6.92 6.18
C LYS A 7 20.60 6.87 5.35
N ALA A 8 20.44 7.77 4.38
CA ALA A 8 19.30 7.71 3.46
C ALA A 8 19.39 6.48 2.54
N LEU A 9 20.59 6.14 2.05
CA LEU A 9 20.85 4.95 1.23
C LEU A 9 20.67 3.64 2.00
N ASP A 10 21.10 3.57 3.27
CA ASP A 10 20.98 2.37 4.11
C ASP A 10 19.52 2.04 4.50
N ASN A 11 18.58 2.99 4.38
CA ASN A 11 17.16 2.78 4.64
C ASN A 11 16.28 2.85 3.37
N LEU A 12 16.90 3.14 2.20
CA LEU A 12 16.26 3.09 0.89
C LEU A 12 16.23 1.63 0.43
N GLY A 13 15.16 0.90 0.78
CA GLY A 13 14.95 -0.46 0.25
C GLY A 13 14.50 -1.50 1.25
N SER A 14 14.33 -1.17 2.53
CA SER A 14 13.61 -2.04 3.48
C SER A 14 12.10 -1.77 3.42
N ASN A 15 11.55 -1.60 2.21
CA ASN A 15 10.11 -1.69 2.04
C ASN A 15 9.77 -3.17 2.19
N GLU A 16 9.11 -3.53 3.28
CA GLU A 16 8.47 -4.84 3.37
C GLU A 16 7.66 -5.04 2.09
N GLU A 17 7.80 -6.21 1.46
CA GLU A 17 7.01 -6.61 0.29
C GLU A 17 5.56 -6.82 0.76
N VAL A 18 4.85 -5.72 1.00
CA VAL A 18 3.44 -5.71 1.35
C VAL A 18 2.63 -5.47 0.09
N ASP A 19 1.68 -6.37 -0.15
CA ASP A 19 0.77 -6.26 -1.27
C ASP A 19 -0.21 -5.12 -1.00
N TYR A 20 -0.14 -4.05 -1.78
CA TYR A 20 -1.08 -2.94 -1.67
C TYR A 20 -2.31 -3.20 -2.54
N TYR A 21 -3.50 -2.92 -2.03
CA TYR A 21 -4.74 -3.02 -2.77
C TYR A 21 -5.47 -1.69 -2.78
N VAL A 22 -5.90 -1.23 -3.95
CA VAL A 22 -6.62 0.03 -4.13
C VAL A 22 -8.04 -0.23 -4.58
N CYS A 23 -9.00 0.33 -3.83
CA CYS A 23 -10.41 0.36 -4.17
C CYS A 23 -10.63 1.18 -5.44
N GLN A 24 -11.11 0.54 -6.50
CA GLN A 24 -11.35 1.19 -7.80
C GLN A 24 -12.57 2.13 -7.80
N VAL A 25 -13.31 2.22 -6.69
CA VAL A 25 -14.50 3.08 -6.56
C VAL A 25 -14.17 4.41 -5.90
N CYS A 26 -13.42 4.40 -4.79
CA CYS A 26 -13.13 5.60 -4.01
C CYS A 26 -11.64 5.90 -3.83
N GLY A 27 -10.74 4.99 -4.22
CA GLY A 27 -9.30 5.15 -4.08
C GLY A 27 -8.73 4.77 -2.72
N ASN A 28 -9.50 4.14 -1.82
CA ASN A 28 -8.96 3.64 -0.55
C ASN A 28 -7.85 2.61 -0.81
N THR A 29 -6.68 2.80 -0.19
CA THR A 29 -5.54 1.89 -0.28
C THR A 29 -5.40 1.13 1.02
N ILE A 30 -5.30 -0.19 0.95
CA ILE A 30 -5.07 -1.06 2.10
C ILE A 30 -3.79 -1.88 1.89
N GLU A 31 -3.14 -2.22 2.99
CA GLU A 31 -2.00 -3.13 3.03
C GLU A 31 -2.49 -4.55 3.30
N GLY A 32 -2.15 -5.49 2.42
CA GLY A 32 -2.63 -6.87 2.46
C GLY A 32 -3.97 -7.09 1.76
N ALA A 33 -4.34 -8.35 1.57
CA ALA A 33 -5.56 -8.73 0.89
C ALA A 33 -6.80 -8.25 1.68
N PRO A 34 -7.80 -7.64 1.02
CA PRO A 34 -9.03 -7.23 1.70
C PRO A 34 -9.73 -8.46 2.28
N ASP A 35 -10.34 -8.30 3.46
CA ASP A 35 -11.13 -9.31 4.16
C ASP A 35 -12.64 -8.97 4.17
N GLY A 36 -12.99 -7.74 3.81
CA GLY A 36 -14.36 -7.23 3.83
C GLY A 36 -14.67 -6.18 2.76
N PRO A 37 -15.88 -5.59 2.80
CA PRO A 37 -16.23 -4.45 1.98
C PRO A 37 -15.36 -3.24 2.32
N CYS A 38 -15.18 -2.34 1.36
CA CYS A 38 -14.42 -1.11 1.55
C CYS A 38 -15.00 -0.29 2.71
N GLU A 39 -14.20 -0.04 3.74
CA GLU A 39 -14.59 0.74 4.92
C GLU A 39 -14.95 2.19 4.60
N VAL A 40 -14.45 2.73 3.49
CA VAL A 40 -14.65 4.14 3.09
C VAL A 40 -15.96 4.34 2.35
N CYS A 41 -16.29 3.47 1.39
CA CYS A 41 -17.46 3.67 0.51
C CYS A 41 -18.46 2.51 0.49
N GLY A 42 -18.18 1.40 1.18
CA GLY A 42 -19.03 0.22 1.21
C GLY A 42 -18.99 -0.65 -0.05
N ALA A 43 -18.08 -0.38 -0.99
CA ALA A 43 -17.91 -1.20 -2.18
C ALA A 43 -17.53 -2.65 -1.81
N ASN A 44 -17.98 -3.62 -2.61
CA ASN A 44 -17.68 -5.03 -2.41
C ASN A 44 -16.15 -5.30 -2.50
N ILE A 45 -15.66 -6.32 -1.80
CA ILE A 45 -14.27 -6.78 -1.83
C ILE A 45 -13.70 -6.94 -3.25
N ALA A 46 -14.52 -7.35 -4.23
CA ALA A 46 -14.12 -7.50 -5.63
C ALA A 46 -13.71 -6.18 -6.31
N ALA A 47 -14.01 -5.02 -5.71
CA ALA A 47 -13.63 -3.71 -6.21
C ALA A 47 -12.18 -3.32 -5.88
N PHE A 48 -11.49 -4.07 -5.01
CA PHE A 48 -10.08 -3.86 -4.72
C PHE A 48 -9.20 -4.50 -5.79
N LYS A 49 -8.17 -3.76 -6.24
CA LYS A 49 -7.14 -4.29 -7.13
C LYS A 49 -5.76 -4.16 -6.51
N LYS A 50 -4.98 -5.24 -6.59
CA LYS A 50 -3.58 -5.24 -6.21
C LYS A 50 -2.81 -4.24 -7.10
N VAL A 51 -1.96 -3.45 -6.45
CA VAL A 51 -1.01 -2.55 -7.09
C VAL A 51 0.33 -3.29 -7.16
N ASP A 52 0.96 -3.22 -8.32
CA ASP A 52 2.33 -3.71 -8.58
C ASP A 52 3.33 -2.56 -8.43
#